data_AF-U9UE49-F1
#
_entry.id   AF-U9UE49-F1
#
_cell.length_a   1.000
_cell.length_b   1.000
_cell.length_c   1.000
_cell.angle_alpha   90.00
_cell.angle_beta   90.00
_cell.angle_gamma   90.00
#
_symmetry.space_group_name_H-M   'P 1'
#
loop_
_entity.id
_entity.type
_entity.pdbx_description
1 polymer ?
#
loop_
_entity_poly.entity_id
_entity_poly.type
_entity_poly.pdbx_seq_one_letter_code
_entity_poly.pdbx_strand_id
1 'polypeptide(L)'
;HYDIPVNKVYKLINAIDNNRTEFNSPPFISNRLRNLLKIPEPINENKSFEELKQQMRDEFKQQIKDMQELLNSFIKNSNTYHVLYTKIQYIIIFQGMFKEYDIFMICNFSQNRNAKYRRHLDLQLSPDTLNA
;
A
#
# COMPACT_ATOMS: atom_id res chain seq x y z
N HIS A 1 -37.89 10.35 64.66
CA HIS A 1 -38.14 10.94 63.33
C HIS A 1 -36.79 11.36 62.77
N TYR A 2 -36.41 10.92 61.58
CA TYR A 2 -35.15 11.35 60.96
C TYR A 2 -35.47 12.49 59.98
N ASP A 3 -35.16 13.72 60.39
CA ASP A 3 -35.21 14.89 59.50
C ASP A 3 -33.91 14.97 58.72
N ILE A 4 -33.86 14.29 57.58
CA ILE A 4 -32.73 14.39 56.65
C ILE A 4 -32.85 15.71 55.88
N PRO A 5 -31.84 16.58 55.90
CA PRO A 5 -31.88 17.83 55.15
C PRO A 5 -31.98 17.60 53.64
N VAL A 6 -32.85 18.35 52.98
CA VAL A 6 -33.08 18.31 51.52
C VAL A 6 -31.78 18.38 50.70
N ASN A 7 -30.84 19.23 51.11
CA ASN A 7 -29.54 19.37 50.45
C ASN A 7 -28.71 18.07 50.48
N LYS A 8 -28.80 17.28 51.55
CA LYS A 8 -28.09 15.98 51.64
C LYS A 8 -28.68 14.96 50.66
N VAL A 9 -30.01 14.93 50.53
CA VAL A 9 -30.70 14.06 49.57
C VAL A 9 -30.35 14.44 48.14
N TYR A 10 -30.32 15.74 47.83
CA TYR A 10 -29.89 16.25 46.53
C TYR A 10 -28.45 15.80 46.18
N LYS A 11 -27.49 16.00 47.10
CA LYS A 11 -26.10 15.58 46.91
C LYS A 11 -25.96 14.08 46.69
N LEU A 12 -26.74 13.27 47.43
CA LEU A 12 -26.74 11.82 47.29
C LEU A 12 -27.25 11.38 45.91
N ILE A 13 -28.39 11.90 45.47
CA ILE A 13 -28.96 11.59 44.16
C ILE A 13 -27.99 11.99 43.05
N ASN A 14 -27.37 13.16 43.15
CA ASN A 14 -26.36 13.61 42.19
C ASN A 14 -25.12 12.71 42.20
N ALA A 15 -24.67 12.21 43.36
CA ALA A 15 -23.54 11.28 43.42
C ALA A 15 -23.87 9.93 42.76
N ILE A 16 -25.09 9.43 42.95
CA ILE A 16 -25.60 8.20 42.31
C ILE A 16 -25.64 8.38 40.79
N ASP A 17 -26.25 9.45 40.31
CA ASP A 17 -26.41 9.70 38.86
C ASP A 17 -25.05 9.88 38.15
N ASN A 18 -24.01 10.33 38.87
CA ASN A 18 -22.66 10.49 38.33
C ASN A 18 -21.72 9.29 38.58
N ASN A 19 -22.25 8.13 38.99
CA ASN A 19 -21.47 6.93 39.32
C ASN A 19 -20.32 7.17 40.33
N ARG A 20 -20.48 8.13 41.26
CA ARG A 20 -19.47 8.48 42.28
C ARG A 20 -19.69 7.77 43.62
N THR A 21 -20.34 6.61 43.58
CA THR A 21 -20.77 5.86 44.77
C THR A 21 -20.26 4.44 44.71
N GLU A 22 -20.05 3.83 45.88
CA GLU A 22 -19.60 2.44 46.04
C GLU A 22 -20.70 1.39 45.78
N PHE A 23 -21.90 1.83 45.37
CA PHE A 23 -23.00 0.91 45.10
C PHE A 23 -22.70 0.04 43.89
N ASN A 24 -22.73 -1.28 44.08
CA ASN A 24 -22.58 -2.26 42.98
C ASN A 24 -23.71 -2.17 41.94
N SER A 25 -24.80 -1.48 42.25
CA SER A 25 -25.88 -1.14 41.33
C SER A 25 -26.53 0.18 41.77
N PRO A 26 -26.92 1.07 40.84
CA PRO A 26 -27.54 2.32 41.20
C PRO A 26 -28.82 2.08 42.01
N PRO A 27 -29.02 2.73 43.17
CA PRO A 27 -30.27 2.67 43.89
C PRO A 27 -31.43 3.16 43.02
N PHE A 28 -32.60 2.55 43.16
CA PHE A 28 -33.81 3.06 42.50
C PHE A 28 -34.26 4.38 43.15
N ILE A 29 -34.36 5.45 42.35
CA ILE A 29 -34.78 6.78 42.79
C ILE A 29 -36.13 7.09 42.14
N SER A 30 -37.18 7.23 42.95
CA SER A 30 -38.53 7.48 42.45
C SER A 30 -38.66 8.84 41.73
N ASN A 31 -39.45 8.88 40.65
CA ASN A 31 -39.75 10.12 39.92
C ASN A 31 -40.42 11.18 40.82
N ARG A 32 -41.24 10.75 41.79
CA ARG A 32 -41.86 11.65 42.77
C ARG A 32 -40.80 12.41 43.58
N LEU A 33 -39.75 11.73 44.03
CA LEU A 33 -38.65 12.35 44.79
C LEU A 33 -37.83 13.31 43.91
N ARG A 34 -37.55 12.91 42.66
CA ARG A 34 -36.85 13.78 41.69
C ARG A 34 -37.62 15.09 41.44
N ASN A 35 -38.94 14.99 41.25
CA ASN A 35 -39.80 16.15 41.02
C ASN A 35 -39.88 17.08 42.25
N LEU A 36 -39.97 16.51 43.46
CA LEU A 36 -39.97 17.30 44.70
C LEU A 36 -38.68 18.10 44.89
N LEU A 37 -37.55 17.52 44.50
CA LEU A 37 -36.22 18.12 44.64
C LEU A 37 -35.76 18.90 43.41
N LYS A 38 -36.58 18.97 42.35
CA LYS A 38 -36.27 19.57 41.05
C LYS A 38 -34.95 19.07 40.46
N ILE A 39 -34.67 17.77 40.64
CA ILE A 39 -33.46 17.14 40.11
C ILE A 39 -33.74 16.72 38.65
N PRO A 40 -32.93 17.16 37.68
CA PRO A 40 -33.10 16.75 36.28
C PRO A 40 -32.89 15.24 36.12
N GLU A 41 -33.48 14.66 35.08
CA GLU A 41 -33.20 13.27 34.73
C GLU A 41 -31.72 13.10 34.34
N PRO A 42 -31.10 11.96 34.69
CA PRO A 42 -29.74 11.68 34.28
C PRO A 42 -29.66 11.64 32.75
N ILE A 43 -28.68 12.36 32.19
CA ILE A 43 -28.46 12.41 30.75
C ILE A 43 -28.04 11.00 30.31
N ASN A 44 -28.80 10.39 29.40
CA ASN A 44 -28.50 9.07 28.86
C ASN A 44 -27.34 9.16 27.86
N GLU A 45 -26.10 9.14 28.37
CA GLU A 45 -24.85 9.21 27.58
C GLU A 45 -24.72 8.06 26.55
N ASN A 46 -25.47 6.96 26.72
CA ASN A 46 -25.36 5.77 25.88
C ASN A 46 -25.77 6.00 24.41
N LYS A 47 -26.70 6.93 24.12
CA LYS A 47 -27.09 7.24 22.73
C LYS A 47 -25.95 7.92 21.96
N SER A 48 -25.27 8.86 22.61
CA SER A 48 -24.12 9.57 22.04
C SER A 48 -22.95 8.62 21.76
N PHE A 49 -22.74 7.65 22.64
CA PHE A 49 -21.63 6.70 22.50
C PHE A 49 -21.80 5.72 21.33
N GLU A 50 -23.02 5.23 21.08
CA GLU A 50 -23.25 4.32 19.94
C GLU A 50 -23.22 5.04 18.59
N GLU A 51 -23.68 6.29 18.52
CA GLU A 51 -23.52 7.14 17.33
C GLU A 51 -22.03 7.41 17.04
N LEU A 52 -21.24 7.75 18.06
CA LEU A 52 -19.80 7.95 17.95
C LEU A 52 -19.07 6.67 17.50
N LYS A 53 -19.44 5.51 18.07
CA LYS A 53 -18.90 4.20 17.65
C LYS A 53 -19.22 3.90 16.19
N GLN A 54 -20.43 4.21 15.75
CA GLN A 54 -20.86 3.94 14.39
C GLN A 54 -20.10 4.82 13.41
N GLN A 55 -19.97 6.12 13.71
CA GLN A 55 -19.18 7.04 12.92
C GLN A 55 -17.71 6.60 12.81
N MET A 56 -17.08 6.21 13.93
CA MET A 56 -15.71 5.68 13.89
C MET A 56 -15.58 4.41 13.04
N ARG A 57 -16.56 3.50 13.09
CA ARG A 57 -16.55 2.30 12.25
C ARG A 57 -16.63 2.63 10.76
N ASP A 58 -17.49 3.58 10.40
CA ASP A 58 -17.70 3.95 9.01
C ASP A 58 -16.48 4.70 8.44
N GLU A 59 -15.90 5.63 9.21
CA GLU A 59 -14.64 6.30 8.85
C GLU A 59 -13.48 5.30 8.70
N PHE A 60 -13.34 4.37 9.64
CA PHE A 60 -12.29 3.35 9.58
C PHE A 60 -12.44 2.43 8.37
N LYS A 61 -13.68 2.03 8.05
CA LYS A 61 -13.98 1.21 6.87
C LYS A 61 -13.65 1.94 5.58
N GLN A 62 -13.94 3.24 5.50
CA GLN A 62 -13.60 4.06 4.35
C GLN A 62 -12.08 4.18 4.18
N GLN A 63 -11.34 4.45 5.25
CA GLN A 63 -9.87 4.52 5.20
C GLN A 63 -9.23 3.21 4.72
N ILE A 64 -9.73 2.06 5.17
CA ILE A 64 -9.25 0.75 4.69
C ILE A 64 -9.48 0.60 3.19
N LYS A 65 -10.66 1.00 2.70
CA LYS A 65 -10.99 0.91 1.28
C LYS A 65 -10.09 1.81 0.42
N ASP A 66 -9.85 3.03 0.87
CA ASP A 66 -8.98 3.99 0.17
C ASP A 66 -7.52 3.48 0.14
N MET A 67 -7.03 2.89 1.24
CA MET A 67 -5.71 2.26 1.26
C MET A 67 -5.62 1.07 0.31
N GLN A 68 -6.65 0.21 0.25
CA GLN A 68 -6.68 -0.92 -0.68
C GLN A 68 -6.63 -0.45 -2.14
N GLU A 69 -7.39 0.59 -2.48
CA GLU A 69 -7.39 1.17 -3.83
C GLU A 69 -6.02 1.77 -4.19
N LEU A 70 -5.41 2.51 -3.26
CA LEU A 70 -4.08 3.06 -3.43
C LEU A 70 -3.03 1.95 -3.64
N LEU A 71 -3.04 0.91 -2.81
CA LEU A 71 -2.13 -0.24 -2.94
C LEU A 71 -2.30 -0.96 -4.28
N ASN A 72 -3.55 -1.17 -4.72
CA ASN A 72 -3.83 -1.78 -6.02
C ASN A 72 -3.29 -0.92 -7.18
N SER A 73 -3.39 0.41 -7.07
CA SER A 73 -2.83 1.32 -8.07
C SER A 73 -1.31 1.21 -8.16
N PHE A 74 -0.61 1.10 -7.02
CA PHE A 74 0.84 0.93 -6.96
C PHE A 74 1.29 -0.40 -7.56
N ILE A 75 0.61 -1.50 -7.22
CA ILE A 75 0.92 -2.83 -7.78
C ILE A 75 0.76 -2.83 -9.30
N LYS A 76 -0.34 -2.28 -9.81
CA LYS A 76 -0.58 -2.19 -11.26
C LYS A 76 0.50 -1.39 -11.98
N ASN A 77 0.90 -0.27 -11.39
CA ASN A 77 1.96 0.57 -11.97
C ASN A 77 3.31 -0.15 -11.96
N SER A 78 3.67 -0.79 -10.84
CA SER A 78 4.90 -1.59 -10.70
C SER A 78 4.97 -2.70 -11.76
N ASN A 79 3.88 -3.45 -11.94
CA ASN A 79 3.80 -4.51 -12.95
C ASN A 79 4.00 -3.97 -14.37
N THR A 80 3.51 -2.76 -14.66
CA THR A 80 3.67 -2.12 -15.96
C THR A 80 5.14 -1.80 -16.23
N TYR A 81 5.87 -1.25 -15.26
CA TYR A 81 7.31 -1.01 -15.38
C TYR A 81 8.11 -2.30 -15.54
N HIS A 82 7.76 -3.36 -14.82
CA HIS A 82 8.42 -4.65 -14.96
C HIS A 82 8.28 -5.24 -16.38
N VAL A 83 7.08 -5.15 -16.97
CA VAL A 83 6.83 -5.60 -18.36
C VAL A 83 7.60 -4.73 -19.37
N LEU A 84 7.68 -3.42 -19.17
CA LEU A 84 8.47 -2.54 -20.04
C LEU A 84 9.96 -2.86 -19.95
N TYR A 85 10.47 -3.07 -18.73
CA TYR A 85 11.87 -3.40 -18.51
C TYR A 85 12.26 -4.72 -19.19
N THR A 86 11.44 -5.76 -19.05
CA THR A 86 11.69 -7.06 -19.70
C THR A 86 11.64 -6.95 -21.23
N LYS A 87 10.73 -6.16 -21.80
CA LYS A 87 10.71 -5.88 -23.25
C LYS A 87 11.97 -5.15 -23.73
N ILE A 88 12.41 -4.12 -23.01
CA ILE A 88 13.62 -3.38 -23.35
C ILE A 88 14.86 -4.28 -23.27
N GLN A 89 14.97 -5.09 -22.22
CA GLN A 89 16.05 -6.08 -22.07
C GLN A 89 16.10 -7.05 -23.25
N TYR A 90 14.95 -7.59 -23.66
CA TYR A 90 14.86 -8.47 -24.82
C TYR A 90 15.33 -7.76 -26.10
N ILE A 91 14.88 -6.52 -26.35
CA ILE A 91 15.32 -5.75 -27.53
C ILE A 91 16.83 -5.53 -27.53
N ILE A 92 17.43 -5.18 -26.38
CA ILE A 92 18.89 -4.97 -26.27
C ILE A 92 19.66 -6.26 -26.60
N ILE A 93 19.24 -7.40 -26.03
CA ILE A 93 19.86 -8.69 -26.29
C ILE A 93 19.75 -9.05 -27.77
N PHE A 94 18.57 -8.89 -28.38
CA PHE A 94 18.36 -9.19 -29.79
C PHE A 94 19.19 -8.29 -30.70
N GLN A 95 19.24 -6.98 -30.45
CA GLN A 95 20.09 -6.05 -31.20
C GLN A 95 21.58 -6.37 -31.05
N GLY A 96 22.01 -6.80 -29.86
CA GLY A 96 23.37 -7.27 -29.61
C GLY A 96 23.72 -8.49 -30.48
N MET A 97 22.85 -9.50 -30.49
CA MET A 97 23.03 -10.69 -31.33
C MET A 97 23.11 -10.36 -32.83
N PHE A 98 22.26 -9.44 -33.33
CA PHE A 98 22.32 -9.02 -34.73
C PHE A 98 23.64 -8.34 -35.09
N LYS A 99 24.15 -7.44 -34.23
CA LYS A 99 25.44 -6.78 -34.46
C LYS A 99 26.60 -7.79 -34.47
N GLU A 100 26.61 -8.76 -33.56
CA GLU A 100 27.63 -9.81 -33.54
C GLU A 100 27.58 -10.69 -34.79
N TYR A 101 26.38 -11.03 -35.26
CA TYR A 101 26.19 -11.80 -36.49
C TYR A 101 26.70 -11.06 -37.73
N ASP A 102 26.38 -9.76 -37.86
CA ASP A 102 26.86 -8.93 -38.95
C ASP A 102 28.40 -8.80 -38.93
N ILE A 103 28.99 -8.56 -37.75
CA ILE A 103 30.45 -8.52 -37.59
C ILE A 103 31.08 -9.86 -37.97
N PHE A 104 30.50 -10.98 -37.52
CA PHE A 104 30.98 -12.32 -37.85
C PHE A 104 30.93 -12.59 -39.36
N MET A 105 29.85 -12.22 -40.04
CA MET A 105 29.71 -12.36 -41.49
C MET A 105 30.73 -11.51 -42.26
N ILE A 106 30.93 -10.26 -41.85
CA ILE A 106 31.92 -9.35 -42.46
C ILE A 106 33.35 -9.89 -42.28
N CYS A 107 33.69 -10.36 -41.08
CA CYS A 107 35.00 -10.93 -40.76
C CYS A 107 35.29 -12.18 -41.61
N ASN A 108 34.34 -13.11 -41.71
CA ASN A 108 34.49 -14.31 -42.54
C ASN A 108 34.69 -13.96 -44.02
N PHE A 109 33.91 -12.99 -44.53
CA PHE A 109 34.04 -12.56 -45.93
C PHE A 109 35.39 -11.88 -46.21
N SER A 110 35.89 -11.07 -45.28
CA SER A 110 37.23 -10.46 -45.37
C SER A 110 38.34 -11.50 -45.35
N GLN A 111 38.29 -12.47 -44.43
CA GLN A 111 39.28 -13.54 -44.36
C GLN A 111 39.33 -14.39 -45.64
N ASN A 112 38.17 -14.72 -46.21
CA ASN A 112 38.10 -15.48 -47.46
C ASN A 112 38.70 -14.71 -48.65
N ARG A 113 38.41 -13.40 -48.78
CA ARG A 113 39.04 -12.55 -49.79
C ARG A 113 40.56 -12.50 -49.62
N ASN A 114 41.06 -12.28 -48.41
CA ASN A 114 42.49 -12.24 -48.13
C ASN A 114 43.18 -13.58 -48.46
N ALA A 115 42.55 -14.72 -48.14
CA ALA A 115 43.06 -16.04 -48.50
C ALA A 115 43.11 -16.26 -50.02
N LYS A 116 42.13 -15.73 -50.76
CA LYS A 116 42.12 -15.77 -52.23
C LYS A 116 43.24 -14.91 -52.83
N TYR A 117 43.41 -13.68 -52.36
CA TYR A 117 44.50 -12.80 -52.83
C TYR A 117 45.89 -13.39 -52.52
N ARG A 118 46.09 -13.96 -51.33
CA ARG A 118 47.35 -14.62 -50.98
C ARG A 118 47.67 -15.78 -51.92
N ARG A 119 46.70 -16.64 -52.22
CA ARG A 119 46.86 -17.72 -53.21
C ARG A 119 47.24 -17.20 -54.60
N HIS A 120 46.64 -16.10 -55.05
CA HIS A 120 47.01 -15.48 -56.34
C HIS A 120 48.42 -14.89 -56.33
N LEU A 121 48.86 -14.29 -55.21
CA LEU A 121 50.21 -13.77 -55.05
C LEU A 121 51.25 -14.91 -55.05
N ASP A 122 50.97 -16.00 -54.34
CA ASP A 122 51.84 -17.18 -54.28
C ASP A 122 51.98 -17.85 -55.66
N LEU A 123 50.93 -17.84 -56.48
CA LEU A 123 50.94 -18.30 -57.88
C LEU A 123 51.77 -17.40 -58.80
N GLN A 124 51.81 -16.09 -58.54
CA GLN A 124 52.59 -15.11 -59.32
C GLN A 124 54.07 -15.07 -58.93
N LEU A 125 54.38 -15.48 -57.69
CA LEU A 125 55.74 -15.58 -57.15
C LEU A 125 56.32 -17.00 -57.28
N SER A 126 55.65 -17.90 -58.02
CA SER A 126 56.15 -19.24 -58.29
C SER A 126 57.49 -19.15 -59.04
N PRO A 127 58.56 -19.83 -58.59
CA PRO A 127 59.92 -19.64 -59.11
C PRO A 127 60.09 -20.01 -60.59
N ASP A 128 59.10 -20.67 -61.21
CA ASP A 128 59.13 -21.06 -62.61
C ASP A 128 58.90 -19.89 -63.59
N THR A 129 58.48 -18.70 -63.12
CA THR A 129 58.27 -17.52 -63.99
C THR A 129 59.46 -16.54 -64.05
N LEU A 130 60.57 -16.82 -63.35
CA LEU A 130 61.72 -15.90 -63.30
C LEU A 130 62.90 -16.28 -64.22
N ASN A 131 62.78 -17.34 -65.00
CA ASN A 131 63.81 -17.80 -65.96
C ASN A 131 63.25 -17.88 -67.40
N ALA A 132 62.75 -16.77 -67.93
CA ALA A 132 62.45 -16.60 -69.36
C ALA A 132 63.13 -15.35 -69.89
#